data_AF-A0A3B8ME18-F1
#
_entry.id   AF-A0A3B8ME18-F1
#
_cell.length_a   1.000
_cell.length_b   1.000
_cell.length_c   1.000
_cell.angle_alpha   90.00
_cell.angle_beta   90.00
_cell.angle_gamma   90.00
#
_symmetry.space_group_name_H-M   'P 1'
#
loop_
_entity.id
_entity.type
_entity.pdbx_description
1 polymer ?
#
loop_
_entity_poly.entity_id
_entity_poly.type
_entity_poly.pdbx_seq_one_letter_code
_entity_poly.pdbx_strand_id
1 'polypeptide(L)'
;GSGGAGRYRGGDGTILELECLEPGMRVSVYGDRGKRGAAGHHRGSRGDTSQISLFKEGHWQTFDPAGRLQDIALETGDRVRIETAGGGGYGHPYERAIRLLTEDVRAGRMSRKTAAKEHGVVYTSNDARDYDSAKTFKLRSYRLTSSDVDDFLDEIETLEG
;
A
#
# COMPACT_ATOMS: atom_id res chain seq x y z
N GLY A 1 -0.96 2.24 2.21
CA GLY A 1 -1.83 1.09 2.46
C GLY A 1 -1.75 0.13 1.29
N SER A 2 -2.30 -1.08 1.43
CA SER A 2 -2.31 -2.11 0.38
C SER A 2 -3.52 -2.06 -0.54
N GLY A 3 -4.54 -1.26 -0.23
CA GLY A 3 -5.71 -1.08 -1.09
C GLY A 3 -5.39 -0.27 -2.34
N GLY A 4 -5.87 -0.73 -3.50
CA GLY A 4 -5.60 -0.09 -4.79
C GLY A 4 -6.18 1.33 -4.89
N ALA A 5 -5.42 2.23 -5.50
CA ALA A 5 -5.83 3.60 -5.74
C ALA A 5 -7.08 3.70 -6.64
N GLY A 6 -7.95 4.67 -6.36
CA GLY A 6 -9.13 4.95 -7.16
C GLY A 6 -9.89 6.16 -6.63
N ARG A 7 -10.94 6.59 -7.34
CA ARG A 7 -11.91 7.55 -6.80
C ARG A 7 -12.43 7.05 -5.44
N TYR A 8 -12.78 5.78 -5.41
CA TYR A 8 -12.99 4.99 -4.19
C TYR A 8 -11.85 3.99 -4.07
N ARG A 9 -11.04 4.13 -3.03
CA ARG A 9 -9.90 3.24 -2.80
C ARG A 9 -10.38 1.83 -2.43
N GLY A 10 -9.57 0.83 -2.77
CA GLY A 10 -9.73 -0.50 -2.22
C GLY A 10 -9.49 -0.49 -0.71
N GLY A 11 -10.10 -1.43 0.02
CA GLY A 11 -9.80 -1.65 1.43
C GLY A 11 -8.36 -2.16 1.62
N ASP A 12 -7.69 -1.71 2.69
CA ASP A 12 -6.39 -2.28 3.06
C ASP A 12 -6.56 -3.69 3.61
N GLY A 13 -5.56 -4.52 3.37
CA GLY A 13 -5.37 -5.76 4.07
C GLY A 13 -4.93 -5.56 5.52
N THR A 14 -4.67 -6.68 6.19
CA THR A 14 -4.23 -6.74 7.60
C THR A 14 -2.88 -7.41 7.68
N ILE A 15 -2.06 -6.97 8.64
CA ILE A 15 -0.84 -7.65 9.05
C ILE A 15 -1.14 -8.40 10.35
N LEU A 16 -1.00 -9.71 10.33
CA LEU A 16 -1.07 -10.57 11.51
C LEU A 16 0.31 -11.18 11.76
N GLU A 17 0.89 -10.92 12.92
CA GLU A 17 2.14 -11.55 13.37
C GLU A 17 1.84 -12.46 14.56
N LEU A 18 2.25 -13.72 14.44
CA LEU A 18 2.08 -14.76 15.46
C LEU A 18 3.47 -15.20 15.93
N GLU A 19 3.75 -15.08 17.22
CA GLU A 19 4.99 -15.54 17.85
C GLU A 19 4.79 -16.90 18.52
N CYS A 20 5.73 -17.81 18.30
CA CYS A 20 5.81 -19.08 19.00
C CYS A 20 6.41 -18.86 20.39
N LEU A 21 5.64 -19.16 21.45
CA LEU A 21 6.09 -18.93 22.82
C LEU A 21 6.72 -20.17 23.45
N GLU A 22 6.38 -21.37 22.95
CA GLU A 22 6.83 -22.65 23.49
C GLU A 22 7.21 -23.60 22.35
N PRO A 23 8.21 -24.48 22.54
CA PRO A 23 8.67 -25.38 21.50
C PRO A 23 7.64 -26.46 21.17
N GLY A 24 7.79 -27.08 19.99
CA GLY A 24 6.93 -28.18 19.54
C GLY A 24 5.68 -27.74 18.76
N MET A 25 5.54 -26.44 18.48
CA MET A 25 4.50 -25.93 17.60
C MET A 25 4.84 -26.17 16.13
N ARG A 26 3.81 -26.42 15.32
CA ARG A 26 3.91 -26.49 13.86
C ARG A 26 2.87 -25.58 13.24
N VAL A 27 3.22 -24.92 12.15
CA VAL A 27 2.33 -23.98 11.47
C VAL A 27 2.14 -24.34 10.00
N SER A 28 0.91 -24.18 9.53
CA SER A 28 0.58 -24.18 8.11
C SER A 28 -0.27 -22.95 7.82
N VAL A 29 0.11 -22.18 6.81
CA VAL A 29 -0.61 -21.00 6.35
C VAL A 29 -0.96 -21.19 4.87
N TYR A 30 -2.24 -21.00 4.58
CA TYR A 30 -2.78 -21.02 3.22
C TYR A 30 -3.37 -19.65 2.93
N GLY A 31 -2.70 -18.92 2.05
CA GLY A 31 -3.13 -17.65 1.50
C GLY A 31 -3.55 -17.79 0.04
N ASP A 32 -4.29 -16.81 -0.42
CA ASP A 32 -4.62 -16.59 -1.83
C ASP A 32 -4.14 -15.17 -2.21
N ARG A 33 -4.06 -14.88 -3.50
CA ARG A 33 -3.66 -13.57 -4.06
C ARG A 33 -2.19 -13.20 -3.87
N GLY A 34 -1.29 -14.15 -3.61
CA GLY A 34 0.14 -13.85 -3.52
C GLY A 34 0.78 -13.49 -4.87
N LYS A 35 0.26 -14.01 -5.99
CA LYS A 35 0.76 -13.67 -7.35
C LYS A 35 0.06 -12.47 -7.98
N ARG A 36 -1.18 -12.19 -7.58
CA ARG A 36 -2.00 -11.15 -8.21
C ARG A 36 -3.05 -10.63 -7.23
N GLY A 37 -2.93 -9.36 -6.83
CA GLY A 37 -3.89 -8.69 -5.94
C GLY A 37 -5.26 -8.46 -6.59
N ALA A 38 -6.21 -7.93 -5.84
CA ALA A 38 -7.57 -7.68 -6.34
C ALA A 38 -7.60 -6.64 -7.46
N ALA A 39 -8.26 -6.96 -8.57
CA ALA A 39 -8.32 -6.07 -9.74
C ALA A 39 -9.13 -4.80 -9.43
N GLY A 40 -8.60 -3.64 -9.84
CA GLY A 40 -9.37 -2.41 -9.86
C GLY A 40 -10.36 -2.38 -11.02
N HIS A 41 -11.33 -1.47 -10.93
CA HIS A 41 -12.40 -1.28 -11.92
C HIS A 41 -12.52 0.18 -12.35
N HIS A 42 -13.00 0.42 -13.58
CA HIS A 42 -13.17 1.77 -14.14
C HIS A 42 -11.94 2.68 -13.97
N ARG A 43 -10.76 2.16 -14.32
CA ARG A 43 -9.44 2.82 -14.16
C ARG A 43 -8.91 2.93 -12.73
N GLY A 44 -9.53 2.25 -11.76
CA GLY A 44 -8.92 2.00 -10.47
C GLY A 44 -7.75 1.02 -10.57
N SER A 45 -6.77 1.18 -9.69
CA SER A 45 -5.58 0.35 -9.61
C SER A 45 -5.86 -0.97 -8.89
N ARG A 46 -5.00 -1.96 -9.14
CA ARG A 46 -4.98 -3.21 -8.39
C ARG A 46 -4.56 -2.95 -6.94
N GLY A 47 -5.12 -3.70 -5.99
CA GLY A 47 -4.56 -3.77 -4.64
C GLY A 47 -3.29 -4.62 -4.60
N ASP A 48 -2.52 -4.49 -3.53
CA ASP A 48 -1.32 -5.29 -3.33
C ASP A 48 -1.65 -6.77 -3.12
N THR A 49 -0.64 -7.61 -3.34
CA THR A 49 -0.71 -9.06 -3.13
C THR A 49 -0.64 -9.41 -1.65
N SER A 50 -1.06 -10.62 -1.30
CA SER A 50 -0.76 -11.18 0.03
C SER A 50 0.70 -11.58 0.13
N GLN A 51 1.27 -11.55 1.34
CA GLN A 51 2.61 -12.06 1.61
C GLN A 51 2.62 -12.91 2.88
N ILE A 52 3.39 -13.99 2.87
CA ILE A 52 3.70 -14.77 4.06
C ILE A 52 5.21 -14.70 4.29
N SER A 53 5.60 -14.42 5.52
CA SER A 53 6.99 -14.33 5.94
C SER A 53 7.19 -15.07 7.26
N LEU A 54 8.35 -15.72 7.42
CA LEU A 54 8.75 -16.42 8.64
C LEU A 54 9.98 -15.72 9.21
N PHE A 55 9.95 -15.39 10.49
CA PHE A 55 11.12 -15.04 11.26
C PHE A 55 11.65 -16.31 11.91
N LYS A 56 12.85 -16.72 11.52
CA LYS A 56 13.51 -17.91 12.05
C LYS A 56 15.01 -17.66 12.11
N GLU A 57 15.68 -18.15 13.15
CA GLU A 57 17.14 -17.98 13.32
C GLU A 57 17.59 -16.50 13.20
N GLY A 58 16.81 -15.59 13.80
CA GLY A 58 17.16 -14.17 13.88
C GLY A 58 16.93 -13.34 12.62
N HIS A 59 16.32 -13.89 11.57
CA HIS A 59 16.07 -13.16 10.32
C HIS A 59 14.71 -13.48 9.69
N TRP A 60 14.21 -12.53 8.90
CA TRP A 60 12.97 -12.71 8.13
C TRP A 60 13.26 -13.38 6.79
N GLN A 61 12.43 -14.36 6.45
CA GLN A 61 12.40 -15.02 5.15
C GLN A 61 11.00 -14.86 4.54
N THR A 62 10.97 -14.37 3.30
CA THR A 62 9.74 -14.16 2.54
C THR A 62 9.53 -15.34 1.60
N PHE A 63 8.36 -15.98 1.65
CA PHE A 63 8.08 -17.18 0.86
C PHE A 63 7.45 -16.84 -0.50
N ASP A 64 7.52 -17.82 -1.41
CA ASP A 64 6.96 -17.72 -2.76
C ASP A 64 5.51 -17.20 -2.72
N PRO A 65 5.14 -16.26 -3.61
CA PRO A 65 3.79 -15.74 -3.78
C PRO A 65 2.72 -16.82 -4.11
N ALA A 66 3.06 -18.09 -4.22
CA ALA A 66 2.12 -19.21 -4.19
C ALA A 66 1.26 -19.25 -2.91
N GLY A 67 1.63 -18.49 -1.86
CA GLY A 67 0.75 -18.27 -0.71
C GLY A 67 0.62 -19.49 0.19
N ARG A 68 1.64 -20.35 0.24
CA ARG A 68 1.58 -21.56 1.04
C ARG A 68 2.87 -21.73 1.86
N LEU A 69 2.66 -21.86 3.17
CA LEU A 69 3.64 -22.35 4.12
C LEU A 69 3.03 -23.60 4.74
N GLN A 70 3.71 -24.74 4.73
CA GLN A 70 3.11 -25.98 5.25
C GLN A 70 4.06 -26.70 6.19
N ASP A 71 3.49 -27.14 7.30
CA ASP A 71 4.10 -28.05 8.27
C ASP A 71 5.49 -27.59 8.77
N ILE A 72 5.64 -26.29 9.00
CA ILE A 72 6.89 -25.71 9.48
C ILE A 72 6.94 -25.85 10.99
N ALA A 73 7.99 -26.51 11.48
CA ALA A 73 8.31 -26.54 12.91
C ALA A 73 8.83 -25.17 13.37
N LEU A 74 8.33 -24.70 14.50
CA LEU A 74 8.69 -23.44 15.13
C LEU A 74 9.41 -23.70 16.46
N GLU A 75 10.46 -22.92 16.71
CA GLU A 75 11.10 -22.80 18.01
C GLU A 75 10.53 -21.58 18.76
N THR A 76 10.78 -21.50 20.08
CA THR A 76 10.42 -20.31 20.86
C THR A 76 11.08 -19.06 20.28
N GLY A 77 10.29 -18.02 20.03
CA GLY A 77 10.72 -16.76 19.44
C GLY A 77 10.63 -16.70 17.91
N ASP A 78 10.40 -17.84 17.23
CA ASP A 78 10.07 -17.82 15.80
C ASP A 78 8.72 -17.12 15.58
N ARG A 79 8.57 -16.44 14.44
CA ARG A 79 7.34 -15.68 14.13
C ARG A 79 6.84 -15.94 12.72
N VAL A 80 5.52 -15.95 12.56
CA VAL A 80 4.87 -16.00 11.26
C VAL A 80 4.14 -14.69 11.04
N ARG A 81 4.47 -13.99 9.95
CA ARG A 81 3.75 -12.80 9.51
C ARG A 81 2.90 -13.13 8.28
N ILE A 82 1.63 -12.75 8.36
CA ILE A 82 0.64 -12.90 7.30
C ILE A 82 0.14 -11.50 6.93
N GLU A 83 0.38 -11.10 5.70
CA GLU A 83 -0.08 -9.85 5.11
C GLU A 83 -1.19 -10.20 4.12
N THR A 84 -2.44 -9.84 4.42
CA THR A 84 -3.55 -10.15 3.52
C THR A 84 -3.57 -9.16 2.35
N ALA A 85 -4.01 -9.62 1.18
CA ALA A 85 -4.12 -8.77 0.00
C ALA A 85 -5.08 -7.58 0.22
N GLY A 86 -4.79 -6.47 -0.45
CA GLY A 86 -5.69 -5.32 -0.51
C GLY A 86 -6.78 -5.48 -1.57
N GLY A 87 -7.86 -4.73 -1.40
CA GLY A 87 -8.93 -4.61 -2.40
C GLY A 87 -8.49 -3.78 -3.62
N GLY A 88 -9.16 -3.97 -4.76
CA GLY A 88 -8.96 -3.12 -5.94
C GLY A 88 -9.68 -1.78 -5.80
N GLY A 89 -9.11 -0.72 -6.37
CA GLY A 89 -9.76 0.60 -6.43
C GLY A 89 -10.85 0.68 -7.49
N TYR A 90 -11.75 1.65 -7.35
CA TYR A 90 -12.79 1.95 -8.33
C TYR A 90 -12.70 3.40 -8.80
N GLY A 91 -12.78 3.62 -10.12
CA GLY A 91 -12.73 4.95 -10.73
C GLY A 91 -11.30 5.50 -10.83
N HIS A 92 -11.08 6.52 -11.64
CA HIS A 92 -9.75 7.11 -11.80
C HIS A 92 -9.26 7.72 -10.47
N PRO A 93 -8.02 7.43 -10.00
CA PRO A 93 -7.49 7.94 -8.73
C PRO A 93 -7.54 9.46 -8.59
N TYR A 94 -7.33 10.21 -9.68
CA TYR A 94 -7.38 11.68 -9.70
C TYR A 94 -8.80 12.26 -9.52
N GLU A 95 -9.85 11.43 -9.58
CA GLU A 95 -11.21 11.84 -9.24
C GLU A 95 -11.50 11.74 -7.74
N ARG A 96 -10.59 11.17 -6.94
CA ARG A 96 -10.75 11.10 -5.48
C ARG A 96 -10.81 12.51 -4.91
N ALA A 97 -11.84 12.77 -4.10
CA ALA A 97 -12.06 14.07 -3.49
C ALA A 97 -10.89 14.45 -2.58
N ILE A 98 -10.40 15.69 -2.68
CA ILE A 98 -9.27 16.19 -1.89
C ILE A 98 -9.52 15.99 -0.39
N ARG A 99 -10.73 16.30 0.10
CA ARG A 99 -11.11 16.10 1.51
C ARG A 99 -10.88 14.66 2.00
N LEU A 100 -11.13 13.65 1.18
CA LEU A 100 -10.92 12.25 1.56
C LEU A 100 -9.43 11.88 1.57
N LEU A 101 -8.65 12.46 0.66
CA LEU A 101 -7.19 12.30 0.66
C LEU A 101 -6.56 12.97 1.88
N THR A 102 -7.05 14.15 2.25
CA THR A 102 -6.67 14.87 3.47
C THR A 102 -6.91 13.99 4.70
N GLU A 103 -8.06 13.32 4.77
CA GLU A 103 -8.38 12.39 5.86
C GLU A 103 -7.45 11.16 5.89
N ASP A 104 -7.13 10.58 4.73
CA ASP A 104 -6.22 9.44 4.64
C ASP A 104 -4.79 9.79 5.05
N VAL A 105 -4.31 10.97 4.65
CA VAL A 105 -2.99 11.47 5.05
C VAL A 105 -2.95 11.78 6.56
N ARG A 106 -3.97 12.47 7.10
CA ARG A 106 -4.05 12.77 8.54
C ARG A 106 -4.16 11.52 9.41
N ALA A 107 -4.87 10.50 8.92
CA ALA A 107 -5.01 9.23 9.61
C ALA A 107 -3.79 8.31 9.45
N GLY A 108 -2.73 8.74 8.75
CA GLY A 108 -1.53 7.94 8.51
C GLY A 108 -1.73 6.74 7.58
N ARG A 109 -2.86 6.66 6.86
CA ARG A 109 -3.14 5.56 5.92
C ARG A 109 -2.37 5.69 4.61
N MET A 110 -1.99 6.93 4.28
CA MET A 110 -1.33 7.31 3.05
C MET A 110 -0.29 8.39 3.36
N SER A 111 0.89 8.31 2.75
CA SER A 111 1.87 9.39 2.84
C SER A 111 1.52 10.54 1.88
N ARG A 112 2.02 11.75 2.12
CA ARG A 112 1.88 12.87 1.16
C ARG A 112 2.48 12.52 -0.21
N LYS A 113 3.63 11.85 -0.24
CA LYS A 113 4.29 11.39 -1.47
C LYS A 113 3.40 10.41 -2.25
N THR A 114 2.78 9.46 -1.55
CA THR A 114 1.81 8.53 -2.16
C THR A 114 0.59 9.29 -2.69
N ALA A 115 0.05 10.25 -1.94
CA ALA A 115 -1.09 11.05 -2.39
C ALA A 115 -0.77 11.88 -3.65
N ALA A 116 0.45 12.43 -3.76
CA ALA A 116 0.89 13.14 -4.95
C ALA A 116 1.04 12.19 -6.14
N LYS A 117 1.74 11.07 -5.96
CA LYS A 117 1.99 10.08 -7.02
C LYS A 117 0.72 9.40 -7.52
N GLU A 118 -0.10 8.87 -6.61
CA GLU A 118 -1.26 8.05 -6.98
C GLU A 118 -2.50 8.90 -7.24
N HIS A 119 -2.65 10.06 -6.60
CA HIS A 119 -3.87 10.85 -6.64
C HIS A 119 -3.71 12.27 -7.18
N GLY A 120 -2.47 12.68 -7.53
CA GLY A 120 -2.18 13.96 -8.15
C GLY A 120 -2.43 15.15 -7.22
N VAL A 121 -2.27 14.98 -5.90
CA VAL A 121 -2.50 16.06 -4.91
C VAL A 121 -1.20 16.43 -4.22
N VAL A 122 -0.85 17.72 -4.27
CA VAL A 122 0.36 18.25 -3.65
C VAL A 122 -0.02 18.99 -2.38
N TYR A 123 0.43 18.51 -1.23
CA TYR A 123 0.25 19.18 0.07
C TYR A 123 1.44 20.09 0.35
N THR A 124 1.20 21.31 0.81
CA THR A 124 2.23 22.35 1.03
C THR A 124 2.69 22.46 2.48
N SER A 125 2.03 21.77 3.40
CA SER A 125 2.38 21.79 4.82
C SER A 125 2.01 20.47 5.51
N ASN A 126 2.32 20.38 6.80
CA ASN A 126 1.85 19.27 7.64
C ASN A 126 0.35 19.33 7.95
N ASP A 127 -0.32 20.48 7.72
CA ASP A 127 -1.78 20.53 7.74
C ASP A 127 -2.29 20.08 6.37
N ALA A 128 -2.94 18.93 6.34
CA ALA A 128 -3.50 18.37 5.12
C ALA A 128 -4.71 19.18 4.56
N ARG A 129 -5.06 20.32 5.16
CA ARG A 129 -5.93 21.34 4.56
C ARG A 129 -5.20 22.25 3.58
N ASP A 130 -3.88 22.36 3.70
CA ASP A 130 -3.05 23.20 2.83
C ASP A 130 -2.54 22.34 1.67
N TYR A 131 -3.23 22.41 0.54
CA TYR A 131 -2.80 21.80 -0.72
C TYR A 131 -2.62 22.87 -1.79
N ASP A 132 -1.63 22.67 -2.66
CA ASP A 132 -1.38 23.56 -3.78
C ASP A 132 -2.40 23.27 -4.87
N SER A 133 -3.39 24.16 -5.02
CA SER A 133 -4.45 24.00 -6.02
C SER A 133 -3.93 24.07 -7.45
N ALA A 134 -2.87 24.84 -7.72
CA ALA A 134 -2.33 25.00 -9.07
C ALA A 134 -1.52 23.76 -9.48
N LYS A 135 -0.62 23.28 -8.62
CA LYS A 135 0.13 22.03 -8.85
C LYS A 135 -0.79 20.82 -8.90
N THR A 136 -1.78 20.75 -8.00
CA THR A 136 -2.80 19.69 -8.01
C THR A 136 -3.65 19.73 -9.28
N PHE A 137 -4.08 20.92 -9.72
CA PHE A 137 -4.79 21.05 -10.99
C PHE A 137 -3.92 20.60 -12.15
N LYS A 138 -2.66 21.04 -12.22
CA LYS A 138 -1.70 20.61 -13.25
C LYS A 138 -1.55 19.09 -13.27
N LEU A 139 -1.25 18.46 -12.13
CA LEU A 139 -1.14 17.00 -12.03
C LEU A 139 -2.42 16.27 -12.46
N ARG A 140 -3.59 16.81 -12.16
CA ARG A 140 -4.87 16.16 -12.49
C ARG A 140 -5.39 16.49 -13.90
N SER A 141 -5.02 17.64 -14.46
CA SER A 141 -5.49 18.12 -15.77
C SER A 141 -4.71 17.45 -16.89
N TYR A 142 -3.42 17.24 -16.68
CA TYR A 142 -2.63 16.40 -17.54
C TYR A 142 -2.86 14.96 -17.06
N ARG A 143 -3.53 14.13 -17.87
CA ARG A 143 -3.52 12.68 -17.68
C ARG A 143 -2.12 12.15 -18.01
N LEU A 144 -1.12 12.62 -17.28
CA LEU A 144 0.30 12.37 -17.52
C LEU A 144 0.57 10.87 -17.46
N THR A 145 1.50 10.43 -18.29
CA THR A 145 2.09 9.10 -18.14
C THR A 145 2.91 9.09 -16.85
N SER A 146 3.15 7.90 -16.28
CA SER A 146 3.83 7.76 -14.99
C SER A 146 5.20 8.45 -14.92
N SER A 147 5.90 8.59 -16.06
CA SER A 147 7.18 9.29 -16.18
C SER A 147 7.10 10.78 -15.84
N ASP A 148 6.11 11.48 -16.39
CA ASP A 148 6.00 12.93 -16.25
C ASP A 148 5.53 13.31 -14.84
N VAL A 149 4.87 12.36 -14.16
CA VAL A 149 4.54 12.48 -12.74
C VAL A 149 5.81 12.40 -11.89
N ASP A 150 6.68 11.42 -12.16
CA ASP A 150 7.92 11.26 -11.40
C ASP A 150 8.87 12.45 -11.60
N ASP A 151 9.06 12.94 -12.84
CA ASP A 151 9.86 14.15 -13.13
C ASP A 151 9.32 15.40 -12.40
N PHE A 152 7.99 15.56 -12.37
CA PHE A 152 7.36 16.68 -11.66
C PHE A 152 7.44 16.55 -10.13
N LEU A 153 7.41 15.32 -9.60
CA LEU A 153 7.60 15.09 -8.16
C LEU A 153 9.04 15.40 -7.75
N ASP A 154 10.03 15.06 -8.57
CA ASP A 154 11.44 15.40 -8.34
C ASP A 154 11.67 16.94 -8.39
N GLU A 155 10.97 17.64 -9.29
CA GLU A 155 10.95 19.12 -9.33
C GLU A 155 10.35 19.72 -8.05
N ILE A 156 9.34 19.08 -7.45
CA ILE A 156 8.78 19.53 -6.16
C ILE A 156 9.75 19.26 -5.01
N GLU A 157 10.33 18.06 -4.93
CA GLU A 157 11.26 17.68 -3.85
C GLU A 157 12.53 18.56 -3.85
N THR A 158 12.99 19.00 -5.02
CA THR A 158 14.15 19.93 -5.16
C THR A 158 13.83 21.38 -4.80
N LEU A 159 12.56 21.78 -4.74
CA LEU A 159 12.13 23.13 -4.35
C LEU A 159 11.80 23.25 -2.85
N GLU A 160 11.64 22.12 -2.15
CA GLU A 160 11.31 22.07 -0.71
C GLU A 160 12.53 21.72 0.18
N GLY A 161 13.71 21.51 -0.40
CA GLY A 161 15.00 21.36 0.30
C GLY A 161 15.79 22.66 0.37
#